data_AF-A0A9W8Y0L3-F1
#
_entry.id   AF-A0A9W8Y0L3-F1
#
_cell.length_a   1.000
_cell.length_b   1.000
_cell.length_c   1.000
_cell.angle_alpha   90.00
_cell.angle_beta   90.00
_cell.angle_gamma   90.00
#
_symmetry.space_group_name_H-M   'P 1'
#
loop_
_entity.id
_entity.type
_entity.pdbx_description
1 polymer ?
#
loop_
_entity_poly.entity_id
_entity_poly.type
_entity_poly.pdbx_seq_one_letter_code
_entity_poly.pdbx_strand_id
1 'polypeptide(L)'
;MFCFGEYTTQQFFTVFIGVIFSGEAAASFFTYTTSFTKSTTAANYVFWLRRLKPAVQEDPSKPPFDDEKDRGPAHVEVQDVAFAYESRPHAKVLQEIDVDVSDHLM
;
A
#
# COMPACT_ATOMS: atom_id res chain seq x y z
N MET A 1 41.86 25.67 33.19
CA MET A 1 41.00 24.57 33.71
C MET A 1 41.76 23.65 34.68
N PHE A 2 43.05 23.35 34.46
CA PHE A 2 43.88 22.62 35.45
C PHE A 2 44.27 23.45 36.70
N CYS A 3 44.15 24.78 36.66
CA CYS A 3 44.62 25.64 37.75
C CYS A 3 43.66 25.80 38.95
N PHE A 4 42.42 25.33 38.89
CA PHE A 4 41.47 25.46 40.00
C PHE A 4 41.42 24.24 40.94
N GLY A 5 42.15 23.16 40.64
CA GLY A 5 42.18 21.96 41.49
C GLY A 5 40.87 21.16 41.56
N GLU A 6 39.82 21.58 40.85
CA GLU A 6 38.48 20.99 40.95
C GLU A 6 38.29 19.68 40.14
N TYR A 7 39.20 19.36 39.22
CA TYR A 7 39.09 18.16 38.38
C TYR A 7 40.42 17.41 38.32
N THR A 8 40.38 16.10 38.61
CA THR A 8 41.53 15.23 38.37
C THR A 8 41.67 14.96 36.87
N THR A 9 42.91 14.75 36.42
CA THR A 9 43.23 14.45 35.02
C THR A 9 42.39 13.29 34.46
N GLN A 10 42.09 12.29 35.30
CA GLN A 10 41.23 11.16 34.95
C GLN A 10 39.79 11.59 34.63
N GLN A 11 39.18 12.44 35.46
CA GLN A 11 37.81 12.94 35.26
C GLN A 11 37.70 13.74 33.95
N PHE A 12 38.71 14.54 33.63
CA PHE A 12 38.75 15.27 32.36
C PHE A 12 38.71 14.33 31.16
N PHE A 13 39.56 13.30 31.14
CA PHE A 13 39.59 12.32 30.05
C PHE A 13 38.31 11.50 29.95
N THR A 14 37.69 11.13 31.08
CA THR A 14 36.40 10.43 31.10
C THR A 14 35.30 11.25 30.43
N VAL A 15 35.17 12.53 30.79
CA VAL A 15 34.15 13.41 30.21
C VAL A 15 34.46 13.68 28.73
N PHE A 16 35.72 13.91 28.38
CA PHE A 16 36.13 14.17 27.00
C PHE A 16 35.79 13.00 26.06
N ILE A 17 36.16 11.78 26.45
CA ILE A 17 35.83 10.57 25.68
C ILE A 17 34.32 10.37 25.59
N GLY A 18 33.57 10.63 26.67
CA GLY A 18 32.11 10.55 26.68
C GLY A 18 31.44 11.51 25.69
N VAL A 19 31.96 12.73 25.55
CA VAL A 19 31.45 13.71 24.57
C VAL A 19 31.73 13.25 23.13
N ILE A 20 32.91 12.68 22.86
CA ILE A 20 33.25 12.16 21.53
C ILE A 20 32.29 11.03 21.12
N PHE A 21 32.12 10.02 21.97
CA PHE A 21 31.22 8.90 21.67
C PHE A 21 29.76 9.34 21.52
N SER A 22 29.34 10.32 22.31
CA SER A 22 27.99 10.89 22.19
C SER A 22 27.81 11.60 20.84
N GLY A 23 28.85 12.30 20.35
CA GLY A 23 28.87 12.92 19.04
C GLY A 23 28.77 11.90 17.89
N GLU A 24 29.54 10.81 17.95
CA GLU A 24 29.50 9.75 16.94
C GLU A 24 28.15 9.02 16.91
N ALA A 25 27.59 8.73 18.09
CA ALA A 25 26.26 8.13 18.21
C ALA A 25 25.17 9.04 17.64
N ALA A 26 25.22 10.35 17.94
CA ALA A 26 24.29 11.32 17.40
C ALA A 26 24.41 11.43 15.86
N ALA A 27 25.62 11.48 15.32
CA ALA A 27 25.84 11.51 13.87
C ALA A 27 25.23 10.27 13.18
N SER A 28 25.42 9.09 13.77
CA SER A 28 24.82 7.84 13.29
C SER A 28 23.30 7.87 13.35
N PHE A 29 22.72 8.37 14.45
CA PHE A 29 21.27 8.53 14.59
C PHE A 29 20.68 9.50 13.55
N PHE A 30 21.33 10.65 13.34
CA PHE A 30 20.87 11.65 12.37
C PHE A 30 20.95 11.14 10.93
N THR A 31 21.93 10.29 10.61
CA THR A 31 22.03 9.64 9.30
C THR A 31 20.78 8.83 8.97
N TYR A 32 20.15 8.18 9.97
CA TYR A 32 18.93 7.38 9.77
C TYR A 32 17.62 8.18 9.93
N THR A 33 17.66 9.42 10.40
CA THR A 33 16.46 10.23 10.65
C THR A 33 15.59 10.36 9.40
N THR A 34 16.20 10.62 8.24
CA THR A 34 15.49 10.71 6.95
C THR A 34 14.77 9.40 6.59
N SER A 35 15.40 8.26 6.88
CA SER A 35 14.83 6.93 6.63
C SER A 35 13.60 6.67 7.51
N PHE A 36 13.65 7.07 8.79
CA PHE A 36 12.51 6.96 9.69
C PHE A 36 11.31 7.79 9.20
N THR A 37 11.52 9.05 8.82
CA THR A 37 10.45 9.92 8.30
C THR A 37 9.80 9.34 7.03
N LYS A 38 10.61 8.81 6.11
CA LYS A 38 10.11 8.16 4.89
C LYS A 38 9.32 6.89 5.21
N SER A 39 9.81 6.08 6.14
CA SER A 39 9.15 4.83 6.56
C SER A 39 7.74 5.07 7.09
N THR A 40 7.54 6.10 7.91
CA THR A 40 6.20 6.46 8.43
C THR A 40 5.21 6.75 7.30
N THR A 41 5.63 7.50 6.28
CA THR A 41 4.77 7.84 5.13
C THR A 41 4.44 6.60 4.31
N ALA A 42 5.43 5.76 4.02
CA ALA A 42 5.23 4.51 3.28
C ALA A 42 4.31 3.53 4.03
N ALA A 43 4.49 3.40 5.35
CA ALA A 43 3.61 2.58 6.18
C ALA A 43 2.17 3.08 6.14
N ASN A 44 1.95 4.39 6.23
CA ASN A 44 0.62 4.98 6.12
C ASN A 44 -0.03 4.68 4.76
N TYR A 45 0.74 4.77 3.67
CA TYR A 45 0.25 4.43 2.32
C TYR A 45 -0.22 2.96 2.23
N VAL A 46 0.55 2.02 2.79
CA VAL A 46 0.16 0.59 2.82
C VAL A 46 -1.09 0.38 3.68
N PHE A 47 -1.19 1.04 4.84
CA PHE A 47 -2.38 0.95 5.68
C PHE A 47 -3.61 1.56 5.02
N TRP A 48 -3.44 2.66 4.29
CA TRP A 48 -4.51 3.27 3.50
C TRP A 48 -4.99 2.29 2.42
N LEU A 49 -4.08 1.71 1.63
CA LEU A 49 -4.43 0.71 0.61
C LEU A 49 -5.22 -0.47 1.18
N ARG A 50 -4.81 -1.01 2.34
CA ARG A 50 -5.53 -2.12 2.99
C ARG A 50 -6.92 -1.75 3.51
N ARG A 51 -7.18 -0.48 3.78
CA ARG A 51 -8.50 0.01 4.24
C ARG A 51 -9.43 0.37 3.08
N LEU A 52 -8.91 0.47 1.86
CA LEU A 52 -9.74 0.70 0.69
C LEU A 52 -10.68 -0.49 0.50
N LYS A 53 -11.97 -0.21 0.43
CA LYS A 53 -12.95 -1.18 -0.06
C LYS A 53 -12.84 -1.20 -1.59
N PRO A 54 -12.54 -2.36 -2.21
CA PRO A 54 -12.50 -2.45 -3.66
C PRO A 54 -13.86 -2.08 -4.26
N ALA A 55 -13.85 -1.35 -5.38
CA ALA A 55 -15.08 -0.98 -6.09
C ALA A 55 -15.78 -2.21 -6.70
N VAL A 56 -15.03 -3.24 -7.05
CA VAL A 56 -15.53 -4.56 -7.46
C VAL A 56 -15.03 -5.57 -6.43
N GLN A 57 -15.95 -6.17 -5.69
CA GLN A 57 -15.67 -7.22 -4.72
C GLN A 57 -16.35 -8.50 -5.18
N GLU A 58 -15.64 -9.62 -5.07
CA GLU A 58 -16.26 -10.94 -5.18
C GLU A 58 -17.17 -11.14 -3.96
N ASP A 59 -18.39 -11.59 -4.20
CA ASP A 59 -19.36 -11.84 -3.14
C ASP A 59 -18.93 -13.09 -2.36
N PRO A 60 -18.54 -12.98 -1.07
CA PRO A 60 -18.08 -14.12 -0.28
C PRO A 60 -19.20 -15.14 0.02
N SER A 61 -20.46 -14.81 -0.27
CA SER A 61 -21.60 -15.73 -0.18
C SER A 61 -21.77 -16.59 -1.43
N LYS A 62 -21.08 -16.26 -2.53
CA LYS A 62 -21.08 -17.08 -3.74
C LYS A 62 -19.98 -18.14 -3.64
N PRO A 63 -20.27 -19.39 -4.02
CA PRO A 63 -19.22 -20.41 -4.11
C PRO A 63 -18.14 -19.93 -5.09
N PRO A 64 -16.86 -20.28 -4.85
CA PRO A 64 -15.82 -20.07 -5.86
C PRO A 64 -16.30 -20.64 -7.19
N PHE A 65 -16.04 -19.94 -8.28
CA PHE A 65 -16.45 -20.36 -9.63
C PHE A 65 -15.93 -21.78 -9.86
N ASP A 66 -16.85 -22.74 -9.89
CA ASP A 66 -16.55 -24.17 -10.02
C ASP A 66 -16.59 -24.50 -11.51
N ASP A 67 -15.44 -24.40 -12.19
CA ASP A 67 -15.27 -24.67 -13.63
C ASP A 67 -15.78 -26.06 -14.05
N GLU A 68 -16.02 -26.98 -13.11
CA GLU A 68 -16.52 -28.33 -13.38
C GLU A 68 -18.05 -28.46 -13.41
N LYS A 69 -18.82 -27.50 -12.86
CA LYS A 69 -20.27 -27.67 -12.67
C LYS A 69 -21.17 -27.11 -13.77
N ASP A 70 -20.64 -26.26 -14.66
CA ASP A 70 -21.46 -25.48 -15.59
C ASP A 70 -21.11 -25.73 -17.07
N ARG A 71 -21.03 -27.01 -17.46
CA ARG A 71 -20.90 -27.43 -18.88
C ARG A 71 -22.26 -27.59 -19.58
N GLY A 72 -23.30 -26.88 -19.12
CA GLY A 72 -24.56 -26.77 -19.85
C GLY A 72 -24.43 -25.78 -21.02
N PRO A 73 -25.36 -25.79 -21.99
CA PRO A 73 -25.41 -24.74 -23.02
C PRO A 73 -25.51 -23.38 -22.34
N ALA A 74 -24.48 -22.55 -22.49
CA ALA A 74 -24.41 -21.24 -21.87
C ALA A 74 -25.35 -20.30 -22.64
N HIS A 75 -26.34 -19.76 -21.93
CA HIS A 75 -27.18 -18.69 -22.43
C HIS A 75 -26.73 -17.39 -21.77
N VAL A 76 -26.11 -16.50 -22.56
CA VAL A 76 -25.67 -15.19 -22.07
C VAL A 76 -26.55 -14.14 -22.71
N GLU A 77 -27.39 -13.53 -21.88
CA GLU A 77 -28.29 -12.45 -22.28
C GLU A 77 -27.78 -11.14 -21.66
N VAL A 78 -27.55 -10.15 -22.52
CA VAL A 78 -27.09 -8.81 -22.14
C VAL A 78 -28.16 -7.82 -22.59
N GLN A 79 -28.97 -7.33 -21.66
CA GLN A 79 -30.02 -6.35 -21.93
C GLN A 79 -29.62 -4.95 -21.46
N ASP A 80 -29.78 -3.96 -22.33
CA ASP A 80 -29.67 -2.53 -22.05
C ASP A 80 -28.37 -2.12 -21.30
N VAL A 81 -27.23 -2.67 -21.71
CA VAL A 81 -25.96 -2.36 -21.05
C VAL A 81 -25.34 -1.09 -21.61
N ALA A 82 -25.25 -0.07 -20.76
CA ALA A 82 -24.47 1.14 -20.99
C ALA A 82 -23.20 1.13 -20.13
N PHE A 83 -22.04 1.29 -20.76
CA PHE A 83 -20.75 1.28 -20.07
C PHE A 83 -19.88 2.48 -20.48
N ALA A 84 -19.33 3.16 -19.47
CA ALA A 84 -18.31 4.18 -19.62
C ALA A 84 -17.20 3.92 -18.59
N TYR A 85 -15.95 4.07 -19.02
CA TYR A 85 -14.82 3.97 -18.10
C TYR A 85 -14.83 5.15 -17.12
N GLU A 86 -14.58 4.89 -15.83
CA GLU A 86 -14.50 5.96 -14.80
C GLU A 86 -13.48 7.05 -15.14
N SER A 87 -12.39 6.69 -15.84
CA SER A 87 -11.36 7.63 -16.27
C SER A 87 -11.83 8.61 -17.35
N ARG A 88 -12.94 8.32 -18.06
CA ARG A 88 -13.52 9.13 -19.15
C ARG A 88 -15.05 9.03 -19.16
N PRO A 89 -15.74 9.68 -18.20
CA PRO A 89 -17.19 9.53 -18.04
C PRO A 89 -18.00 10.08 -19.22
N HIS A 90 -17.42 10.96 -20.04
CA HIS A 90 -18.08 11.54 -21.21
C HIS A 90 -17.99 10.67 -22.47
N ALA A 91 -17.14 9.63 -22.48
CA ALA A 91 -17.00 8.71 -23.60
C ALA A 91 -17.70 7.39 -23.26
N LYS A 92 -18.99 7.28 -23.61
CA LYS A 92 -19.74 6.02 -23.50
C LYS A 92 -19.24 5.05 -24.57
N VAL A 93 -18.70 3.90 -24.17
CA VAL A 93 -18.14 2.88 -25.08
C VAL A 93 -19.21 1.88 -25.50
N LEU A 94 -20.12 1.54 -24.59
CA LEU A 94 -21.31 0.74 -24.88
C LEU A 94 -22.54 1.63 -24.63
N GLN A 95 -23.44 1.71 -25.61
CA GLN A 95 -24.69 2.46 -25.55
C GLN A 95 -25.81 1.54 -26.05
N GLU A 96 -26.72 1.14 -25.14
CA GLU A 96 -27.95 0.40 -25.44
C GLU A 96 -27.72 -0.84 -26.32
N ILE A 97 -26.76 -1.68 -25.95
CA ILE A 97 -26.50 -2.94 -26.65
C ILE A 97 -27.36 -4.04 -26.04
N ASP A 98 -28.16 -4.68 -26.89
CA ASP A 98 -28.93 -5.88 -26.61
C ASP A 98 -28.31 -7.05 -27.40
N VAL A 99 -27.77 -8.04 -26.69
CA VAL A 99 -27.12 -9.20 -27.29
C VAL A 99 -27.60 -10.45 -26.58
N ASP A 100 -28.26 -11.32 -27.34
CA ASP A 100 -28.67 -12.65 -26.93
C ASP A 100 -27.79 -13.68 -27.63
N VAL A 101 -27.00 -14.43 -26.86
CA VAL A 101 -26.18 -15.52 -27.40
C VAL A 101 -26.57 -16.81 -26.70
N SER A 102 -27.25 -17.67 -27.47
CA SER A 102 -27.59 -19.02 -27.08
C SER A 102 -26.61 -20.01 -27.73
N ASP A 103 -25.92 -20.82 -26.93
CA ASP A 103 -25.09 -21.93 -27.45
C ASP A 103 -26.00 -23.04 -28.02
N HIS A 104 -26.11 -23.10 -29.34
CA HIS A 104 -26.81 -24.18 -30.05
C HIS A 104 -25.82 -25.30 -30.37
N LEU A 105 -25.54 -26.18 -29.40
CA LEU A 105 -24.91 -27.46 -29.71
C LEU A 105 -25.94 -28.42 -30.32
N MET A 106 -25.65 -28.86 -31.54
CA MET A 106 -26.39 -29.88 -32.32
C MET A 106 -25.90 -31.29 -31.98
#